data_AF-A0A5E5Q7D0-F1
#
_entry.id   AF-A0A5E5Q7D0-F1
#
_cell.length_a   1.000
_cell.length_b   1.000
_cell.length_c   1.000
_cell.angle_alpha   90.00
_cell.angle_beta   90.00
_cell.angle_gamma   90.00
#
_symmetry.space_group_name_H-M   'P 1'
#
loop_
_entity.id
_entity.type
_entity.pdbx_description
1 polymer ?
#
loop_
_entity_poly.entity_id
_entity_poly.type
_entity_poly.pdbx_seq_one_letter_code
_entity_poly.pdbx_strand_id
1 'polypeptide(L)' 'MGKTMAWMYNPDTMPKSLKQAHQELDTAIEQCYRLQPFENDTERLKYLFKQYEIMIKKDTVFTKQKKTHSKKAK' A
#
# COMPACT_ATOMS: atom_id res chain seq x y z
N MET A 1 9.45 21.63 25.15
CA MET A 1 9.83 21.58 23.73
C MET A 1 9.73 20.13 23.27
N GLY A 2 8.97 19.85 22.22
CA GLY A 2 9.01 18.55 21.54
C GLY A 2 7.77 17.66 21.72
N LYS A 3 6.94 17.62 20.67
CA LYS A 3 6.31 16.42 20.07
C LYS A 3 5.92 16.76 18.62
N THR A 4 6.90 17.21 17.82
CA THR A 4 6.65 17.39 16.38
C THR A 4 6.69 16.03 15.69
N MET A 5 6.01 15.90 14.54
CA MET A 5 6.07 14.66 13.77
C MET A 5 7.50 14.29 13.39
N ALA A 6 8.32 15.27 12.99
CA ALA A 6 9.73 15.05 12.68
C ALA A 6 10.50 14.41 13.84
N TRP A 7 10.22 14.82 15.08
CA TRP A 7 10.84 14.23 16.26
C TRP A 7 10.35 12.80 16.53
N MET A 8 9.06 12.53 16.33
CA MET A 8 8.49 11.18 16.53
C MET A 8 8.99 10.14 15.51
N TYR A 9 9.30 10.58 14.29
CA TYR A 9 9.76 9.71 13.20
C TYR A 9 11.27 9.70 13.01
N ASN A 10 12.03 10.44 13.81
CA ASN A 10 13.49 10.31 13.82
C ASN A 10 13.86 8.95 14.45
N PRO A 11 14.68 8.10 13.80
CA PRO A 11 15.06 6.79 14.29
C PRO A 11 15.64 6.77 15.71
N ASP A 12 16.38 7.81 16.09
CA ASP A 12 17.05 7.91 17.39
C ASP A 12 16.09 8.31 18.52
N THR A 13 15.03 9.06 18.19
CA THR A 13 14.07 9.60 19.15
C THR A 13 12.68 8.97 19.08
N MET A 14 12.47 8.03 18.14
CA MET A 14 11.19 7.36 17.94
C MET A 14 10.75 6.62 19.22
N PRO A 15 9.58 6.97 19.80
CA PRO A 15 9.08 6.28 20.97
C PRO A 15 8.85 4.79 20.70
N LYS A 16 9.21 3.93 21.67
CA LYS A 16 9.03 2.47 21.56
C LYS A 16 7.59 2.06 21.24
N SER A 17 6.61 2.73 21.83
CA SER A 17 5.19 2.47 21.58
C SER A 17 4.79 2.78 20.14
N LEU A 18 5.37 3.82 19.53
CA LEU A 18 5.12 4.15 18.12
C LEU A 18 5.77 3.10 17.22
N LYS A 19 7.03 2.75 17.49
CA LYS A 19 7.74 1.71 16.74
C LYS A 19 6.99 0.37 16.77
N GLN A 20 6.49 -0.04 17.93
CA GLN A 20 5.69 -1.25 18.07
C GLN A 20 4.38 -1.17 17.28
N ALA A 21 3.66 -0.04 17.36
CA ALA A 21 2.43 0.16 16.60
C ALA A 21 2.65 0.05 15.08
N HIS A 22 3.78 0.55 14.56
CA HIS A 22 4.16 0.37 13.16
C HIS A 22 4.44 -1.10 12.82
N GLN A 23 5.16 -1.83 13.67
CA GLN A 23 5.44 -3.25 13.45
C GLN A 23 4.17 -4.11 13.43
N GLU A 24 3.23 -3.83 14.31
CA GLU A 24 1.92 -4.50 14.35
C GLU A 24 1.10 -4.20 13.09
N LEU A 25 1.09 -2.93 12.67
CA LEU A 25 0.43 -2.51 11.43
C LEU A 25 1.04 -3.18 10.20
N ASP A 26 2.37 -3.17 10.08
CA ASP A 26 3.09 -3.78 8.97
C ASP A 26 2.79 -5.28 8.89
N THR A 27 2.79 -5.98 10.03
CA THR A 27 2.46 -7.41 10.10
C THR A 27 1.03 -7.68 9.60
N ALA A 28 0.05 -6.88 10.06
CA ALA A 28 -1.34 -7.04 9.65
C ALA A 28 -1.52 -6.79 8.14
N ILE A 29 -0.84 -5.77 7.60
CA ILE A 29 -0.88 -5.45 6.16
C ILE A 29 -0.22 -6.57 5.35
N GLU A 30 0.96 -7.05 5.75
CA GLU A 30 1.67 -8.10 5.04
C GLU A 30 0.84 -9.39 4.97
N GLN A 31 0.14 -9.75 6.06
CA GLN A 31 -0.80 -10.87 6.11
C GLN A 31 -1.99 -10.70 5.15
N CYS A 32 -2.45 -9.48 4.90
CA CYS A 32 -3.49 -9.21 3.90
C CYS A 32 -2.98 -9.46 2.46
N TYR A 33 -1.69 -9.29 2.21
CA TYR A 33 -1.09 -9.53 0.90
C TYR A 33 -0.80 -11.00 0.64
N ARG A 34 -0.34 -11.75 1.65
CA ARG A 34 -0.10 -13.19 1.60
C ARG A 34 0.07 -13.78 3.00
N LEU A 35 -0.15 -15.08 3.15
CA LEU A 35 0.01 -15.79 4.43
C LEU A 35 1.48 -15.94 4.88
N GLN A 36 2.43 -16.01 3.93
CA GLN A 36 3.84 -16.20 4.24
C GLN A 36 4.52 -14.84 4.55
N PRO A 37 5.29 -14.70 5.65
CA PRO A 37 6.02 -13.46 5.93
C PRO A 37 7.09 -13.18 4.87
N PHE A 38 7.48 -11.92 4.68
CA PHE A 38 8.62 -11.55 3.82
C PHE A 38 9.95 -11.72 4.55
N GLU A 39 10.96 -12.26 3.87
CA GLU A 39 12.29 -12.44 4.44
C GLU A 39 13.08 -11.13 4.49
N ASN A 40 12.83 -10.23 3.53
CA ASN A 40 13.49 -8.93 3.44
C ASN A 40 12.72 -7.99 2.51
N ASP A 41 13.13 -6.72 2.51
CA ASP A 41 12.52 -5.66 1.70
C ASP A 41 12.60 -5.95 0.19
N THR A 42 13.62 -6.66 -0.29
CA THR A 42 13.77 -6.98 -1.71
C THR A 42 12.71 -7.99 -2.16
N GLU A 43 12.45 -9.02 -1.34
CA GLU A 43 11.38 -9.98 -1.60
C GLU A 43 10.01 -9.28 -1.60
N ARG A 44 9.78 -8.40 -0.61
CA ARG A 44 8.55 -7.61 -0.51
C ARG A 44 8.33 -6.77 -1.75
N LEU A 45 9.34 -6.01 -2.18
CA LEU A 45 9.26 -5.20 -3.40
C LEU A 45 8.96 -6.05 -4.63
N LYS A 46 9.67 -7.18 -4.81
CA LYS A 46 9.44 -8.08 -5.94
C LYS A 46 8.01 -8.59 -5.98
N TYR A 47 7.44 -8.94 -4.83
CA TYR A 47 6.04 -9.37 -4.74
C TYR A 47 5.07 -8.25 -5.12
N LEU A 48 5.26 -7.04 -4.58
CA LEU A 48 4.42 -5.88 -4.86
C LEU A 48 4.46 -5.49 -6.33
N PHE A 49 5.64 -5.49 -6.98
CA PHE A 49 5.76 -5.24 -8.41
C PHE A 49 4.99 -6.27 -9.25
N LYS A 50 5.05 -7.56 -8.88
CA LYS A 50 4.26 -8.59 -9.55
C LYS A 50 2.76 -8.34 -9.41
N GLN A 51 2.29 -7.96 -8.22
CA GLN A 51 0.88 -7.61 -8.02
C GLN A 51 0.48 -6.39 -8.86
N TYR A 52 1.33 -5.36 -8.90
CA TYR A 52 1.13 -4.19 -9.73
C TYR A 52 1.06 -4.54 -11.23
N GLU A 53 1.98 -5.37 -11.74
CA GLU A 53 1.92 -5.83 -13.13
C GLU A 53 0.62 -6.57 -13.45
N ILE A 54 0.16 -7.42 -12.54
CA ILE A 54 -1.11 -8.14 -12.69
C ILE A 54 -2.26 -7.14 -12.75
N MET A 55 -2.28 -6.13 -11.87
CA MET A 55 -3.29 -5.07 -11.89
C MET A 55 -3.24 -4.29 -13.22
N ILE A 56 -2.07 -3.87 -13.69
CA ILE A 56 -1.91 -3.16 -14.97
C ILE A 56 -2.28 -4.01 -16.20
N LYS A 57 -2.06 -5.33 -16.15
CA LYS A 57 -2.42 -6.25 -17.23
C LYS A 57 -3.93 -6.57 -17.25
N LYS A 58 -4.54 -6.72 -16.07
CA LYS A 58 -5.98 -6.99 -15.91
C LYS A 58 -6.81 -5.75 -16.14
N ASP A 59 -6.34 -4.64 -15.58
CA ASP A 59 -6.91 -3.34 -15.72
C ASP A 59 -6.04 -2.55 -16.69
N THR A 60 -6.58 -2.34 -17.86
CA THR A 60 -6.52 -1.03 -18.47
C THR A 60 -7.15 0.01 -17.52
N VAL A 61 -6.54 0.30 -16.35
CA VAL A 61 -7.12 1.09 -15.22
C VAL A 61 -7.58 2.48 -15.67
N PHE A 62 -7.13 2.95 -16.83
CA PHE A 62 -7.55 4.21 -17.48
C PHE A 62 -8.42 4.06 -18.74
N THR A 63 -8.79 2.86 -19.18
CA THR A 63 -9.61 2.74 -20.40
C THR A 63 -11.08 3.00 -20.12
N LYS A 64 -11.44 4.23 -20.49
CA LYS A 64 -12.70 4.66 -21.10
C LYS A 64 -13.95 4.22 -20.32
N GLN A 65 -14.40 5.14 -19.47
CA GLN A 65 -15.84 5.32 -19.21
C GLN A 65 -16.61 5.14 -20.53
N LYS A 66 -17.37 4.06 -20.67
CA LYS A 66 -18.29 3.89 -21.80
C LYS A 66 -19.33 5.00 -21.69
N LYS A 67 -19.21 6.05 -22.50
CA LYS A 67 -20.29 7.03 -22.68
C LYS A 67 -21.49 6.29 -23.26
N THR A 68 -22.49 6.00 -22.43
CA THR A 68 -23.82 5.63 -22.87
C THR A 68 -24.46 6.88 -23.47
N HIS A 69 -24.36 7.05 -24.79
CA HIS A 69 -25.16 8.05 -25.51
C HIS A 69 -26.61 7.56 -25.50
N SER A 70 -27.38 7.98 -24.50
CA SER A 70 -28.83 7.82 -24.47
C SER A 70 -29.41 8.62 -25.63
N LYS A 71 -29.79 7.93 -26.71
CA LYS A 71 -30.62 8.49 -27.77
C LYS A 71 -31.96 8.89 -27.14
N LYS A 72 -32.24 10.19 -27.03
CA LYS A 72 -33.61 10.65 -26.76
C LYS A 72 -34.46 10.30 -27.99
N ALA A 73 -35.45 9.45 -27.78
CA ALA A 73 -36.50 9.16 -28.74
C ALA A 73 -37.39 10.41 -28.92
N LYS A 74 -37.94 10.51 -30.13
CA LYS A 74 -38.79 11.56 -30.66
C LYS A 74 -40.07 11.77 -29.85
#